data_AF-V6JPM5-F1
#
_entry.id   AF-V6JPM5-F1
#
_cell.length_a   1.000
_cell.length_b   1.000
_cell.length_c   1.000
_cell.angle_alpha   90.00
_cell.angle_beta   90.00
_cell.angle_gamma   90.00
#
_symmetry.space_group_name_H-M   'P 1'
#
loop_
_entity.id
_entity.type
_entity.pdbx_description
1 polymer ?
#
loop_
_entity_poly.entity_id
_entity_poly.type
_entity_poly.pdbx_seq_one_letter_code
_entity_poly.pdbx_strand_id
1 'polypeptide(L)'
;MLTGKVRRGKVIPAGTRIAESAYQVTEARLDTVEALVAWGMKNGRSLLEIAVGVLAALPGCSSVIAGATKPEQVRANAAAGEWVPAAEELGEILELL
;
A
#
# COMPACT_ATOMS: atom_id res chain seq x y z
N MET A 1 -2.94 4.35 -5.20
CA MET A 1 -2.29 3.08 -5.58
C MET A 1 -2.39 2.15 -4.39
N LEU A 2 -1.53 2.32 -3.39
CA LEU A 2 -1.42 1.43 -2.23
C LEU A 2 -2.56 1.52 -1.19
N THR A 3 -3.63 2.27 -1.48
CA THR A 3 -4.83 2.33 -0.63
C THR A 3 -5.95 1.43 -1.16
N GLY A 4 -5.71 0.63 -2.21
CA GLY A 4 -6.68 -0.27 -2.84
C GLY A 4 -7.78 0.41 -3.66
N LYS A 5 -7.76 1.75 -3.74
CA LYS A 5 -8.77 2.57 -4.45
C LYS A 5 -8.56 2.62 -5.96
N VAL A 6 -7.38 2.23 -6.45
CA VAL A 6 -7.07 2.14 -7.88
C VAL A 6 -6.74 0.68 -8.17
N ARG A 7 -7.45 0.09 -9.13
CA ARG A 7 -7.35 -1.31 -9.55
C ARG A 7 -7.46 -1.43 -11.05
N ARG A 8 -6.96 -2.53 -11.61
CA ARG A 8 -7.08 -2.82 -13.05
C ARG A 8 -8.54 -2.77 -13.51
N GLY A 9 -8.79 -2.09 -14.62
CA GLY A 9 -10.12 -1.95 -15.21
C GLY A 9 -11.10 -1.01 -14.50
N LYS A 10 -10.70 -0.35 -13.40
CA LYS A 10 -11.53 0.68 -12.75
C LYS A 10 -11.12 2.07 -13.20
N VAL A 11 -12.10 2.86 -13.64
CA VAL A 11 -11.92 4.28 -13.97
C VAL A 11 -11.40 5.01 -12.73
N ILE A 12 -10.30 5.75 -12.87
CA ILE A 12 -9.77 6.60 -11.81
C ILE A 12 -10.84 7.65 -11.48
N PRO A 13 -11.36 7.71 -10.24
CA PRO A 13 -12.42 8.66 -9.92
C PRO A 13 -11.92 10.10 -10.10
N ALA A 14 -12.69 10.92 -10.82
CA ALA A 14 -12.41 12.34 -11.02
C ALA A 14 -12.33 13.06 -9.66
N GLY A 15 -11.46 14.07 -9.55
CA GLY A 15 -11.24 14.83 -8.31
C GLY A 15 -10.45 14.09 -7.22
N THR A 16 -9.86 12.94 -7.53
CA THR A 16 -8.89 12.29 -6.63
C THR A 16 -7.47 12.76 -6.97
N ARG A 17 -6.60 12.90 -5.95
CA ARG A 17 -5.18 13.25 -6.13
C ARG A 17 -4.45 12.35 -7.15
N ILE A 18 -4.94 11.12 -7.34
CA ILE A 18 -4.33 10.18 -8.28
C ILE A 18 -4.76 10.42 -9.74
N ALA A 19 -5.90 11.08 -9.96
CA ALA A 19 -6.28 11.56 -11.29
C ALA A 19 -5.30 12.65 -11.78
N GLU A 20 -4.79 13.47 -10.86
CA GLU A 20 -3.76 14.48 -11.14
C GLU A 20 -2.38 13.86 -11.42
N SER A 21 -2.17 12.61 -10.99
CA SER A 21 -0.93 11.85 -11.21
C SER A 21 -1.18 10.59 -12.07
N ALA A 22 -2.13 10.64 -13.00
CA ALA A 22 -2.54 9.48 -13.79
C ALA A 22 -1.39 8.83 -14.58
N TYR A 23 -0.38 9.60 -14.98
CA TYR A 23 0.84 9.09 -15.62
C TYR A 23 1.63 8.11 -14.74
N GLN A 24 1.42 8.13 -13.42
CA GLN A 24 2.04 7.21 -12.48
C GLN A 24 1.32 5.86 -12.40
N VAL A 25 0.13 5.73 -13.01
CA VAL A 25 -0.56 4.44 -13.13
C VAL A 25 -0.13 3.77 -14.43
N THR A 26 0.77 2.80 -14.30
CA THR A 26 1.21 1.93 -15.40
C THR A 26 0.70 0.52 -15.13
N GLU A 27 0.52 -0.28 -16.19
CA GLU A 27 0.10 -1.68 -16.04
C GLU A 27 1.05 -2.47 -15.12
N ALA A 28 2.37 -2.27 -15.26
CA ALA A 28 3.36 -2.90 -14.38
C ALA A 28 3.15 -2.56 -12.89
N ARG A 29 2.82 -1.30 -12.56
CA ARG A 29 2.53 -0.91 -11.18
C ARG A 29 1.19 -1.47 -10.69
N LEU A 30 0.22 -1.64 -11.58
CA LEU A 30 -1.04 -2.30 -11.25
C LEU A 30 -0.82 -3.79 -10.98
N ASP A 31 0.04 -4.46 -11.74
CA ASP A 31 0.42 -5.86 -11.49
C ASP A 31 1.06 -6.02 -10.11
N THR A 32 2.02 -5.17 -9.75
CA THR A 32 2.60 -5.14 -8.39
C THR A 32 1.51 -4.95 -7.33
N VAL A 33 0.58 -4.01 -7.53
CA VAL A 33 -0.50 -3.77 -6.57
C VAL A 33 -1.41 -4.99 -6.42
N GLU A 34 -1.80 -5.66 -7.51
CA GLU A 34 -2.64 -6.86 -7.44
C GLU A 34 -1.89 -8.04 -6.79
N ALA A 35 -0.58 -8.19 -7.04
CA ALA A 35 0.25 -9.19 -6.37
C ALA A 35 0.32 -8.96 -4.85
N LEU A 36 0.54 -7.72 -4.41
CA LEU A 36 0.53 -7.34 -3.00
C LEU A 36 -0.85 -7.56 -2.35
N VAL A 37 -1.94 -7.28 -3.07
CA VAL A 37 -3.30 -7.55 -2.60
C VAL A 37 -3.51 -9.05 -2.41
N ALA A 38 -3.08 -9.88 -3.38
CA ALA A 38 -3.20 -11.33 -3.28
C ALA A 38 -2.40 -11.90 -2.10
N TRP A 39 -1.16 -11.43 -1.91
CA TRP A 39 -0.33 -11.79 -0.76
C TRP A 39 -1.01 -11.39 0.56
N GLY A 40 -1.53 -10.17 0.64
CA GLY A 40 -2.24 -9.70 1.82
C GLY A 40 -3.48 -10.52 2.16
N MET A 41 -4.31 -10.83 1.17
CA MET A 41 -5.49 -11.67 1.38
C MET A 41 -5.14 -13.07 1.91
N LYS A 42 -4.04 -13.66 1.44
CA LYS A 42 -3.56 -14.97 1.93
C LYS A 42 -3.07 -14.90 3.38
N ASN A 43 -2.44 -13.80 3.78
CA ASN A 43 -1.82 -13.63 5.09
C ASN A 43 -2.66 -12.80 6.09
N GLY A 44 -3.92 -12.49 5.74
CA GLY A 44 -4.82 -11.73 6.61
C GLY A 44 -4.41 -10.26 6.79
N ARG A 45 -3.69 -9.68 5.82
CA ARG A 45 -3.20 -8.30 5.83
C ARG A 45 -3.87 -7.46 4.76
N SER A 46 -4.20 -6.22 5.11
CA SER A 46 -4.64 -5.20 4.17
C SER A 46 -3.45 -4.63 3.39
N LEU A 47 -3.74 -4.09 2.20
CA LEU A 47 -2.72 -3.42 1.39
C LEU A 47 -2.11 -2.20 2.11
N LEU A 48 -2.86 -1.56 3.02
CA LEU A 48 -2.37 -0.44 3.82
C LEU A 48 -1.36 -0.90 4.87
N GLU A 49 -1.65 -2.00 5.59
CA GLU A 49 -0.70 -2.64 6.51
C GLU A 49 0.58 -3.04 5.78
N ILE A 50 0.46 -3.67 4.62
CA ILE A 50 1.62 -4.02 3.77
C ILE A 50 2.44 -2.78 3.44
N ALA A 51 1.80 -1.72 2.93
CA ALA A 51 2.51 -0.53 2.52
C ALA A 51 3.22 0.18 3.69
N VAL A 52 2.57 0.31 4.84
CA VAL A 52 3.14 1.01 6.01
C VAL A 52 4.17 0.13 6.72
N GLY A 53 3.83 -1.12 7.02
CA GLY A 53 4.67 -2.05 7.77
C GLY A 53 5.96 -2.39 7.03
N VAL A 54 5.89 -2.65 5.72
CA VAL A 54 7.10 -2.93 4.91
C VAL A 54 8.00 -1.70 4.84
N LEU A 55 7.45 -0.53 4.54
CA LEU A 55 8.26 0.70 4.50
C LEU A 55 8.93 0.99 5.83
N ALA A 56 8.23 0.78 6.95
CA ALA A 56 8.78 0.97 8.29
C ALA A 56 9.85 -0.08 8.66
N ALA A 57 9.77 -1.29 8.10
CA ALA A 57 10.73 -2.36 8.35
C ALA A 57 12.01 -2.25 7.50
N LEU A 58 12.06 -1.35 6.51
CA LEU A 58 13.25 -1.16 5.68
C LEU A 58 14.41 -0.55 6.47
N PRO A 59 15.65 -1.05 6.31
CA PRO A 59 16.83 -0.44 6.90
C PRO A 59 16.95 1.05 6.52
N GLY A 60 17.08 1.91 7.53
CA GLY A 60 17.22 3.36 7.34
C GLY A 60 15.89 4.13 7.27
N CYS A 61 14.74 3.46 7.30
CA CYS A 61 13.45 4.14 7.43
C CYS A 61 13.11 4.34 8.91
N SER A 62 13.16 5.59 9.39
CA SER A 62 12.82 5.91 10.78
C SER A 62 11.34 6.25 10.99
N SER A 63 10.64 6.64 9.94
CA SER A 63 9.22 7.01 10.00
C SER A 63 8.55 6.94 8.64
N VAL A 64 7.24 6.66 8.65
CA VAL A 64 6.38 6.67 7.47
C VAL A 64 5.36 7.79 7.59
N ILE A 65 5.35 8.72 6.63
CA ILE A 65 4.41 9.86 6.62
C ILE A 65 3.24 9.52 5.69
N ALA A 66 2.10 9.12 6.27
CA ALA A 66 0.90 8.78 5.52
C ALA A 66 -0.11 9.94 5.51
N GLY A 67 -0.38 10.49 4.32
CA GLY A 67 -1.36 11.57 4.15
C GLY A 67 -2.80 11.12 4.40
N ALA A 68 -3.59 11.99 5.03
CA ALA A 68 -5.01 11.75 5.34
C ALA A 68 -5.82 13.05 5.15
N THR A 69 -7.04 12.94 4.63
CA THR A 69 -7.99 14.06 4.51
C THR A 69 -9.24 13.87 5.37
N LYS A 70 -9.38 12.72 6.02
CA LYS A 70 -10.48 12.39 6.93
C LYS A 70 -9.95 11.72 8.21
N PRO A 71 -10.60 11.91 9.38
CA PRO A 71 -10.18 11.32 10.65
C PRO A 71 -10.05 9.79 10.62
N GLU A 72 -10.91 9.11 9.85
CA GLU A 72 -10.89 7.64 9.74
C GLU A 72 -9.59 7.14 9.10
N GLN A 73 -9.01 7.92 8.18
CA GLN A 73 -7.76 7.56 7.53
C GLN A 73 -6.58 7.70 8.49
N VAL A 74 -6.61 8.68 9.40
CA VAL A 74 -5.58 8.82 10.44
C VAL A 74 -5.57 7.58 11.32
N ARG A 75 -6.74 7.13 11.77
CA ARG A 75 -6.88 5.91 12.58
C ARG A 75 -6.40 4.67 11.82
N ALA A 76 -6.78 4.53 10.55
CA ALA A 76 -6.33 3.42 9.71
C ALA A 76 -4.81 3.43 9.48
N ASN A 77 -4.21 4.59 9.22
CA ASN A 77 -2.76 4.72 9.04
C ASN A 77 -2.00 4.37 10.33
N ALA A 78 -2.51 4.80 11.49
CA ALA A 78 -1.92 4.48 12.79
C ALA A 78 -1.98 2.98 13.07
N ALA A 79 -3.16 2.35 12.91
CA ALA A 79 -3.33 0.91 13.10
C ALA A 79 -2.46 0.09 12.14
N ALA A 80 -2.28 0.55 10.90
CA ALA A 80 -1.40 -0.11 9.92
C ALA A 80 0.07 -0.18 10.37
N GLY A 81 0.53 0.80 11.18
CA GLY A 81 1.88 0.81 11.74
C GLY A 81 2.07 -0.11 12.95
N GLU A 82 1.01 -0.71 13.49
CA GLU A 82 1.12 -1.66 14.61
C GLU A 82 1.63 -3.04 14.17
N TRP A 83 1.46 -3.37 12.88
CA TRP A 83 1.98 -4.59 12.31
C TRP A 83 3.43 -4.42 11.85
N VAL A 84 4.30 -5.32 12.31
CA VAL A 84 5.69 -5.45 11.86
C VAL A 84 5.81 -6.79 11.12
N PRO A 85 6.20 -6.80 9.84
CA PRO A 85 6.40 -8.05 9.11
C PRO A 85 7.56 -8.85 9.71
N ALA A 86 7.40 -10.18 9.75
CA ALA A 86 8.52 -11.08 10.00
C ALA A 86 9.56 -10.99 8.87
N ALA A 87 10.78 -11.47 9.12
CA ALA A 87 11.85 -11.40 8.13
C ALA A 87 11.50 -12.15 6.82
N GLU A 88 10.80 -13.28 6.96
CA GLU A 88 10.31 -14.10 5.86
C GLU A 88 9.22 -13.36 5.06
N GLU A 89 8.23 -12.79 5.76
CA GLU A 89 7.17 -11.99 5.14
C GLU A 89 7.73 -10.76 4.40
N LEU A 90 8.70 -10.08 5.00
CA LEU A 90 9.37 -8.94 4.39
C LEU A 90 10.11 -9.36 3.12
N GLY A 91 10.81 -10.49 3.14
CA GLY A 91 11.47 -11.05 1.95
C GLY A 91 10.49 -11.36 0.83
N GLU A 92 9.41 -12.08 1.14
CA GLU A 92 8.35 -12.41 0.17
C GLU A 92 7.75 -11.16 -0.47
N ILE A 93 7.48 -10.11 0.33
CA ILE A 93 6.89 -8.87 -0.20
C ILE A 93 7.89 -8.08 -1.05
N LEU A 94 9.17 -8.05 -0.66
CA LEU A 94 10.22 -7.36 -1.41
C LEU A 94 10.44 -7.96 -2.80
N GLU A 95 10.24 -9.27 -2.96
CA GLU A 95 10.31 -9.93 -4.28
C GLU A 95 9.15 -9.53 -5.23
N LEU A 96 8.07 -8.95 -4.70
CA LEU A 96 6.92 -8.49 -5.49
C LEU A 96 7.04 -7.03 -5.97
N LEU A 97 8.00 -6.27 -5.43
CA LEU A 97 8.19 -4.84 -5.67
C LEU A 97 9.19 -4.55 -6.79
#